data_AF-A0A256YFN9-F1
#
_entry.id   AF-A0A256YFN9-F1
#
_cell.length_a   1.000
_cell.length_b   1.000
_cell.length_c   1.000
_cell.angle_alpha   90.00
_cell.angle_beta   90.00
_cell.angle_gamma   90.00
#
_symmetry.space_group_name_H-M   'P 1'
#
loop_
_entity.id
_entity.type
_entity.pdbx_description
1 polymer ?
#
loop_
_entity_poly.entity_id
_entity_poly.type
_entity_poly.pdbx_seq_one_letter_code
_entity_poly.pdbx_strand_id
1 'polypeptide(L)'
;MKLYEASEFDIKLFEKFVDEALNIASEIEKIRGSRVFILFIGEYRNIDRELIGIINKLIDRVEGDLDIILYSSGGLGDQAYVVGRYLQENVNGKLSFMIPRWAKSAATILSCSGDEIVMTRIAELGPIDPVIYVEKVKRYVPALSIIELFKTLPHLGLPDNLLKDLLDKLPVMEIGDYQRILEHNIELTAKLLNNRMFRDDQDKAYGIASKLASYKHHGAPITLYDALEIGLKIVKPSSDLEKLLIKLHSLWEETILWYEESTITGIEESVNIMIGDRGVFLTRTIHD
;
A
#
# COMPACT_ATOMS: atom_id res chain seq x y z
N MET A 1 -24.82 14.60 -15.85
CA MET A 1 -24.37 14.07 -14.56
C MET A 1 -25.62 13.81 -13.74
N LYS A 2 -26.11 12.56 -13.70
CA LYS A 2 -27.24 12.23 -12.83
C LYS A 2 -26.66 12.06 -11.44
N LEU A 3 -27.06 12.91 -10.50
CA LEU A 3 -26.80 12.70 -9.09
C LEU A 3 -27.69 11.53 -8.68
N TYR A 4 -27.09 10.37 -8.45
CA TYR A 4 -27.77 9.24 -7.83
C TYR A 4 -27.55 9.36 -6.32
N GLU A 5 -28.62 9.36 -5.55
CA GLU A 5 -28.57 9.40 -4.08
C GLU A 5 -28.22 8.00 -3.57
N ALA A 6 -27.17 7.89 -2.76
CA ALA A 6 -26.86 6.66 -2.02
C ALA A 6 -28.09 6.21 -1.21
N SER A 7 -28.30 4.91 -1.05
CA SER A 7 -29.47 4.44 -0.30
C SER A 7 -29.37 4.88 1.17
N GLU A 8 -30.51 5.05 1.85
CA GLU A 8 -30.52 5.40 3.28
C GLU A 8 -29.77 4.36 4.14
N PHE A 9 -29.69 3.11 3.66
CA PHE A 9 -28.92 2.05 4.29
C PHE A 9 -27.40 2.31 4.17
N ASP A 10 -26.93 2.68 2.98
CA ASP A 10 -25.50 2.94 2.71
C ASP A 10 -24.99 4.12 3.54
N ILE A 11 -25.78 5.19 3.61
CA ILE A 11 -25.47 6.38 4.41
C ILE A 11 -25.30 5.98 5.88
N LYS A 12 -26.25 5.25 6.45
CA LYS A 12 -26.18 4.81 7.86
C LYS A 12 -25.00 3.87 8.12
N LEU A 13 -24.66 3.01 7.17
CA LEU A 13 -23.52 2.11 7.29
C LEU A 13 -22.19 2.87 7.34
N PHE A 14 -22.02 3.86 6.46
CA PHE A 14 -20.81 4.68 6.41
C PHE A 14 -20.72 5.67 7.59
N GLU A 15 -21.84 6.27 8.01
CA GLU A 15 -21.89 7.09 9.23
C GLU A 15 -21.47 6.28 10.46
N LYS A 16 -22.01 5.07 10.61
CA LYS A 16 -21.61 4.16 11.70
C LYS A 16 -20.10 3.87 11.67
N PHE A 17 -19.55 3.57 10.49
CA PHE A 17 -18.10 3.35 10.35
C PHE A 17 -17.30 4.58 10.78
N VAL A 18 -17.67 5.77 10.29
CA VAL A 18 -16.97 7.03 10.60
C VAL A 18 -16.99 7.32 12.10
N ASP A 19 -18.14 7.22 12.75
CA ASP A 19 -18.29 7.50 14.18
C ASP A 19 -17.45 6.54 15.04
N GLU A 20 -17.49 5.25 14.74
CA GLU A 20 -16.71 4.26 15.48
C GLU A 20 -15.19 4.40 15.20
N ALA A 21 -14.80 4.68 13.95
CA ALA A 21 -13.41 4.92 13.58
C ALA A 21 -12.82 6.15 14.27
N LEU A 22 -13.58 7.25 14.39
CA LEU A 22 -13.18 8.46 15.11
C LEU A 22 -12.94 8.20 16.60
N ASN A 23 -13.80 7.39 17.22
CA ASN A 23 -13.64 6.98 18.62
C ASN A 23 -12.38 6.13 18.80
N ILE A 24 -12.15 5.16 17.92
CA ILE A 24 -10.95 4.31 17.97
C ILE A 24 -9.68 5.15 17.77
N ALA A 25 -9.67 6.05 16.78
CA ALA A 25 -8.55 6.95 16.53
C ALA A 25 -8.20 7.78 17.76
N SER A 26 -9.21 8.35 18.43
CA SER A 26 -9.02 9.16 19.65
C SER A 26 -8.38 8.36 20.80
N GLU A 27 -8.73 7.07 20.96
CA GLU A 27 -8.08 6.21 21.95
C GLU A 27 -6.64 5.87 21.57
N ILE A 28 -6.36 5.67 20.28
CA ILE A 28 -4.99 5.45 19.77
C ILE A 28 -4.14 6.71 20.02
N GLU A 29 -4.65 7.92 19.75
CA GLU A 29 -3.97 9.20 20.03
C GLU A 29 -3.59 9.32 21.50
N LYS A 30 -4.48 8.95 22.43
CA LYS A 30 -4.18 8.95 23.88
C LYS A 30 -3.03 8.00 24.25
N ILE A 31 -2.98 6.82 23.63
CA ILE A 31 -1.93 5.83 23.90
C ILE A 31 -0.58 6.27 23.30
N ARG A 32 -0.61 6.87 22.11
CA ARG A 32 0.60 7.21 21.35
C ARG A 32 1.16 8.59 21.66
N GLY A 33 0.31 9.53 22.09
CA GLY A 33 0.68 10.94 22.25
C GLY A 33 0.95 11.65 20.91
N SER A 34 0.48 11.09 19.80
CA SER A 34 0.65 11.57 18.43
C SER A 34 -0.71 11.87 17.81
N ARG A 35 -0.73 12.70 16.76
CA ARG A 35 -1.92 12.83 15.90
C ARG A 35 -2.09 11.53 15.11
N VAL A 36 -3.32 11.04 14.98
CA VAL A 36 -3.63 9.86 14.17
C VAL A 36 -4.34 10.26 12.89
N PHE A 37 -3.91 9.69 11.77
CA PHE A 37 -4.60 9.80 10.49
C PHE A 37 -4.93 8.42 9.91
N ILE A 38 -6.19 8.14 9.64
CA ILE A 38 -6.63 6.89 9.01
C ILE A 38 -6.59 7.06 7.49
N LEU A 39 -5.84 6.20 6.81
CA LEU A 39 -5.79 6.11 5.35
C LEU A 39 -6.11 4.68 4.92
N PHE A 40 -7.39 4.41 4.70
CA PHE A 40 -7.87 3.10 4.24
C PHE A 40 -8.27 3.17 2.78
N ILE A 41 -7.75 2.25 1.98
CA ILE A 41 -8.00 2.16 0.55
C ILE A 41 -8.54 0.76 0.28
N GLY A 42 -9.80 0.69 -0.15
CA GLY A 42 -10.52 -0.56 -0.45
C GLY A 42 -9.90 -1.37 -1.56
N GLU A 43 -10.37 -2.61 -1.72
CA GLU A 43 -9.74 -3.58 -2.63
C GLU A 43 -9.85 -3.17 -4.10
N TYR A 44 -10.85 -2.35 -4.40
CA TYR A 44 -11.14 -1.84 -5.74
C TYR A 44 -10.69 -0.39 -5.94
N ARG A 45 -9.94 0.17 -4.97
CA ARG A 45 -9.27 1.46 -5.10
C ARG A 45 -7.76 1.26 -5.03
N ASN A 46 -7.04 2.10 -5.75
CA ASN A 46 -5.59 2.08 -5.79
C ASN A 46 -5.01 3.38 -5.21
N ILE A 47 -3.78 3.30 -4.75
CA ILE A 47 -2.91 4.48 -4.63
C ILE A 47 -2.69 5.00 -6.06
N ASP A 48 -3.35 6.09 -6.40
CA ASP A 48 -3.33 6.70 -7.73
C ASP A 48 -2.96 8.19 -7.67
N ARG A 49 -3.11 8.88 -8.80
CA ARG A 49 -2.73 10.31 -8.93
C ARG A 49 -3.65 11.25 -8.16
N GLU A 50 -4.84 10.80 -7.76
CA GLU A 50 -5.79 11.63 -7.00
C GLU A 50 -5.41 11.68 -5.53
N LEU A 51 -4.79 10.61 -5.01
CA LEU A 51 -4.47 10.48 -3.59
C LEU A 51 -3.68 11.68 -3.05
N ILE A 52 -2.68 12.19 -3.78
CA ILE A 52 -1.91 13.35 -3.33
C ILE A 52 -2.78 14.60 -3.16
N GLY A 53 -3.76 14.81 -4.03
CA GLY A 53 -4.69 15.93 -3.93
C GLY A 53 -5.60 15.81 -2.69
N ILE A 54 -5.94 14.58 -2.29
CA ILE A 54 -6.69 14.30 -1.06
C ILE A 54 -5.80 14.54 0.16
N ILE A 55 -4.61 13.92 0.20
CA ILE A 55 -3.68 14.04 1.32
C ILE A 55 -3.27 15.49 1.56
N ASN A 56 -2.98 16.26 0.52
CA ASN A 56 -2.63 17.68 0.64
C ASN A 56 -3.73 18.49 1.35
N LYS A 57 -5.00 18.25 1.01
CA LYS A 57 -6.13 18.97 1.62
C LYS A 57 -6.33 18.64 3.10
N LEU A 58 -5.90 17.46 3.56
CA LEU A 58 -6.21 16.92 4.88
C LEU A 58 -5.01 16.97 5.84
N ILE A 59 -3.82 16.90 5.27
CA ILE A 59 -2.54 16.95 5.97
C ILE A 59 -1.76 18.10 5.35
N ASP A 60 -1.85 19.25 6.00
CA ASP A 60 -0.90 20.34 5.79
C ASP A 60 0.28 20.14 6.76
N ARG A 61 0.88 21.22 7.25
CA ARG A 61 1.94 21.18 8.24
C ARG A 61 1.50 20.54 9.58
N VAL A 62 2.25 19.55 10.03
CA VAL A 62 2.10 18.90 11.33
C VAL A 62 3.36 19.18 12.17
N GLU A 63 3.22 19.99 13.21
CA GLU A 63 4.35 20.37 14.07
C GLU A 63 4.84 19.21 14.98
N GLY A 64 3.96 18.27 15.31
CA GLY A 64 4.25 17.14 16.19
C GLY A 64 4.36 15.80 15.45
N ASP A 65 4.19 14.72 16.21
CA ASP A 65 4.21 13.36 15.70
C ASP A 65 2.90 13.01 14.96
N LEU A 66 3.02 12.26 13.87
CA LEU A 66 1.90 11.76 13.07
C LEU A 66 2.00 10.25 12.91
N ASP A 67 0.95 9.55 13.33
CA ASP A 67 0.77 8.12 13.05
C ASP A 67 -0.30 7.93 11.97
N ILE A 68 0.09 7.37 10.83
CA ILE A 68 -0.83 7.03 9.73
C ILE A 68 -1.22 5.56 9.85
N ILE A 69 -2.51 5.28 10.08
CA ILE A 69 -3.03 3.92 10.06
C ILE A 69 -3.38 3.56 8.61
N LEU A 70 -2.64 2.63 8.03
CA LEU A 70 -2.67 2.35 6.59
C LEU A 70 -3.25 0.97 6.30
N TYR A 71 -4.25 0.92 5.42
CA TYR A 71 -4.74 -0.29 4.77
C TYR A 71 -4.78 -0.06 3.26
N SER A 72 -4.08 -0.88 2.46
CA SER A 72 -4.16 -0.80 1.00
C SER A 72 -3.51 -2.00 0.30
N SER A 73 -4.14 -2.44 -0.79
CA SER A 73 -3.60 -3.47 -1.71
C SER A 73 -2.56 -2.93 -2.70
N GLY A 74 -2.26 -1.63 -2.68
CA GLY A 74 -1.21 -1.02 -3.50
C GLY A 74 -1.74 -0.06 -4.55
N GLY A 75 -1.13 -0.07 -5.73
CA GLY A 75 -1.38 0.90 -6.80
C GLY A 75 -0.07 1.35 -7.46
N LEU A 76 0.00 2.63 -7.80
CA LEU A 76 1.15 3.22 -8.48
C LEU A 76 2.27 3.57 -7.47
N GLY A 77 3.43 2.91 -7.62
CA GLY A 77 4.62 3.17 -6.78
C GLY A 77 5.08 4.63 -6.80
N ASP A 78 5.02 5.28 -7.96
CA ASP A 78 5.32 6.71 -8.10
C ASP A 78 4.43 7.59 -7.23
N GLN A 79 3.14 7.24 -7.12
CA GLN A 79 2.19 8.04 -6.34
C GLN A 79 2.38 7.79 -4.85
N ALA A 80 2.70 6.57 -4.45
CA ALA A 80 3.16 6.28 -3.09
C ALA A 80 4.42 7.09 -2.73
N TYR A 81 5.37 7.22 -3.66
CA TYR A 81 6.56 8.05 -3.46
C TYR A 81 6.22 9.53 -3.30
N VAL A 82 5.37 10.08 -4.18
CA VAL A 82 4.95 11.49 -4.10
C VAL A 82 4.26 11.78 -2.77
N VAL A 83 3.33 10.92 -2.35
CA VAL A 83 2.64 11.05 -1.05
C VAL A 83 3.62 10.91 0.11
N GLY A 84 4.52 9.92 0.08
CA GLY A 84 5.54 9.74 1.11
C GLY A 84 6.46 10.95 1.25
N ARG A 85 6.91 11.52 0.13
CA ARG A 85 7.73 12.75 0.11
C ARG A 85 6.97 13.94 0.69
N TYR A 86 5.71 14.11 0.30
CA TYR A 86 4.87 15.17 0.83
C TYR A 86 4.72 15.06 2.35
N LEU A 87 4.46 13.86 2.88
CA LEU A 87 4.38 13.64 4.33
C LEU A 87 5.70 13.91 5.04
N GLN A 88 6.83 13.48 4.45
CA GLN A 88 8.16 13.73 5.00
C GLN A 88 8.52 15.22 5.05
N GLU A 89 7.96 16.05 4.17
CA GLU A 89 8.20 17.50 4.14
C GLU A 89 7.27 18.26 5.09
N ASN A 90 6.08 17.72 5.36
CA ASN A 90 5.05 18.42 6.15
C ASN A 90 4.97 17.99 7.62
N VAL A 91 5.56 16.86 8.01
CA VAL A 91 5.58 16.37 9.40
C VAL A 91 6.91 16.71 10.07
N ASN A 92 6.94 17.62 11.04
CA ASN A 92 8.19 18.01 11.72
C ASN A 92 8.62 16.99 12.79
N GLY A 93 7.65 16.33 13.43
CA GLY A 93 7.90 15.27 14.41
C GLY A 93 8.18 13.92 13.77
N LYS A 94 7.93 12.87 14.57
CA LYS A 94 8.02 11.48 14.15
C LYS A 94 6.84 11.14 13.24
N LEU A 95 7.13 10.54 12.09
CA LEU A 95 6.13 9.97 11.19
C LEU A 95 6.15 8.44 11.34
N SER A 96 5.04 7.82 11.74
CA SER A 96 4.95 6.36 11.78
C SER A 96 3.79 5.85 10.92
N PHE A 97 3.95 4.64 10.38
CA PHE A 97 2.87 3.94 9.71
C PHE A 97 2.42 2.74 10.55
N MET A 98 1.14 2.68 10.88
CA MET A 98 0.54 1.56 11.60
C MET A 98 -0.21 0.67 10.63
N ILE A 99 0.20 -0.59 10.53
CA ILE A 99 -0.42 -1.58 9.64
C ILE A 99 -1.27 -2.51 10.51
N PRO A 100 -2.61 -2.37 10.51
CA PRO A 100 -3.48 -3.24 11.29
C PRO A 100 -3.58 -4.63 10.66
N ARG A 101 -3.51 -4.72 9.33
CA ARG A 101 -3.56 -5.97 8.55
C ARG A 101 -2.73 -5.93 7.27
N TRP A 102 -2.95 -4.95 6.40
CA TRP A 102 -2.58 -5.09 4.99
C TRP A 102 -1.97 -3.82 4.40
N ALA A 103 -0.72 -3.88 3.94
CA ALA A 103 -0.12 -2.83 3.11
C ALA A 103 0.79 -3.44 2.04
N LYS A 104 0.31 -3.57 0.80
CA LYS A 104 1.02 -4.25 -0.30
C LYS A 104 1.56 -3.30 -1.35
N SER A 105 2.63 -3.72 -2.03
CA SER A 105 3.15 -3.04 -3.22
C SER A 105 3.39 -1.55 -2.96
N ALA A 106 2.72 -0.64 -3.68
CA ALA A 106 2.82 0.80 -3.45
C ALA A 106 2.53 1.22 -1.98
N ALA A 107 1.67 0.52 -1.25
CA ALA A 107 1.42 0.82 0.16
C ALA A 107 2.62 0.45 1.05
N THR A 108 3.37 -0.59 0.69
CA THR A 108 4.66 -0.89 1.34
C THR A 108 5.67 0.23 1.08
N ILE A 109 5.78 0.71 -0.17
CA ILE A 109 6.62 1.86 -0.53
C ILE A 109 6.24 3.09 0.32
N LEU A 110 4.94 3.40 0.40
CA LEU A 110 4.44 4.52 1.21
C LEU A 110 4.80 4.35 2.69
N SER A 111 4.61 3.15 3.27
CA SER A 111 4.94 2.89 4.67
C SER A 111 6.43 3.08 5.00
N CYS A 112 7.30 2.88 4.01
CA CYS A 112 8.75 3.11 4.14
C CYS A 112 9.12 4.60 4.22
N SER A 113 8.15 5.52 4.05
CA SER A 113 8.38 6.95 4.24
C SER A 113 8.43 7.38 5.71
N GLY A 114 8.00 6.53 6.65
CA GLY A 114 8.05 6.82 8.08
C GLY A 114 9.41 6.58 8.74
N ASP A 115 9.53 7.04 9.98
CA ASP A 115 10.63 6.75 10.90
C ASP A 115 10.55 5.32 11.47
N GLU A 116 9.33 4.77 11.61
CA GLU A 116 9.07 3.39 12.00
C GLU A 116 7.76 2.87 11.39
N ILE A 117 7.62 1.54 11.35
CA ILE A 117 6.36 0.87 11.00
C ILE A 117 5.88 0.07 12.21
N VAL A 118 4.67 0.34 12.68
CA VAL A 118 4.00 -0.43 13.74
C VAL A 118 3.19 -1.53 13.08
N MET A 119 3.43 -2.80 13.41
CA MET A 119 2.74 -3.94 12.79
C MET A 119 2.04 -4.78 13.85
N THR A 120 0.75 -5.05 13.67
CA THR A 120 0.05 -6.07 14.47
C THR A 120 0.59 -7.47 14.13
N ARG A 121 0.28 -8.46 14.97
CA ARG A 121 0.67 -9.86 14.74
C ARG A 121 0.07 -10.50 13.48
N ILE A 122 -1.02 -9.92 12.96
CA ILE A 122 -1.68 -10.37 11.73
C ILE A 122 -1.36 -9.46 10.55
N ALA A 123 -0.49 -8.46 10.74
CA ALA A 123 -0.14 -7.53 9.69
C ALA A 123 0.90 -8.11 8.73
N GLU A 124 0.76 -7.76 7.47
CA GLU A 124 1.72 -8.07 6.42
C GLU A 124 1.97 -6.87 5.51
N LEU A 125 3.25 -6.66 5.20
CA LEU A 125 3.69 -5.88 4.06
C LEU A 125 3.67 -6.76 2.79
N GLY A 126 3.90 -6.15 1.63
CA GLY A 126 4.01 -6.83 0.36
C GLY A 126 5.31 -6.50 -0.37
N PRO A 127 5.74 -7.37 -1.28
CA PRO A 127 6.79 -7.06 -2.25
C PRO A 127 6.51 -5.77 -3.01
N ILE A 128 7.56 -5.05 -3.36
CA ILE A 128 7.49 -3.78 -4.12
C ILE A 128 7.81 -3.95 -5.61
N ASP A 129 7.96 -5.20 -6.07
CA ASP A 129 8.23 -5.49 -7.47
C ASP A 129 7.03 -5.09 -8.35
N PRO A 130 7.26 -4.46 -9.52
CA PRO A 130 6.17 -4.01 -10.36
C PRO A 130 5.47 -5.20 -11.02
N VAL A 131 4.15 -5.10 -11.12
CA VAL A 131 3.31 -6.08 -11.82
C VAL A 131 2.86 -5.48 -13.14
N ILE A 132 2.99 -6.28 -14.20
CA ILE A 132 2.83 -5.82 -15.58
C ILE A 132 1.71 -6.62 -16.22
N TYR A 133 0.76 -5.93 -16.85
CA TYR A 133 -0.24 -6.60 -17.65
C TYR A 133 0.37 -7.09 -18.95
N VAL A 134 0.38 -8.41 -19.16
CA VAL A 134 0.92 -9.03 -20.37
C VAL A 134 -0.23 -9.44 -21.27
N GLU A 135 -0.49 -8.65 -22.31
CA GLU A 135 -1.62 -8.82 -23.24
C GLU A 135 -1.71 -10.25 -23.80
N LYS A 136 -0.56 -10.82 -24.20
CA LYS A 136 -0.48 -12.15 -24.83
C LYS A 136 -0.98 -13.29 -23.91
N VAL A 137 -0.92 -13.11 -22.59
CA VAL A 137 -1.41 -14.08 -21.59
C VAL A 137 -2.59 -13.54 -20.77
N LYS A 138 -3.10 -12.36 -21.11
CA LYS A 138 -4.25 -11.67 -20.49
C LYS A 138 -4.25 -11.69 -18.96
N ARG A 139 -3.09 -11.50 -18.36
CA ARG A 139 -2.94 -11.45 -16.91
C ARG A 139 -1.79 -10.54 -16.49
N TYR A 140 -1.88 -10.11 -15.24
CA TYR A 140 -0.83 -9.43 -14.53
C TYR A 140 0.28 -10.43 -14.15
N VAL A 141 1.52 -10.10 -14.48
CA VAL A 141 2.71 -10.91 -14.22
C VAL A 141 3.76 -10.04 -13.53
N PRO A 142 4.39 -10.51 -12.44
CA PRO A 142 5.51 -9.82 -11.82
C PRO A 142 6.67 -9.64 -12.80
N ALA A 143 7.24 -8.44 -12.86
CA ALA A 143 8.40 -8.15 -13.71
C ALA A 143 9.58 -9.10 -13.42
N LEU A 144 9.81 -9.39 -12.13
CA LEU A 144 10.87 -10.28 -11.69
C LEU A 144 10.73 -11.70 -12.28
N SER A 145 9.50 -12.24 -12.34
CA SER A 145 9.24 -13.56 -12.93
C SER A 145 9.59 -13.61 -14.42
N ILE A 146 9.33 -12.52 -15.16
CA ILE A 146 9.71 -12.42 -16.57
C ILE A 146 11.22 -12.38 -16.71
N ILE A 147 11.90 -11.55 -15.91
CA ILE A 147 13.37 -11.43 -15.91
C ILE A 147 14.03 -12.78 -15.59
N GLU A 148 13.54 -13.52 -14.60
CA GLU A 148 14.06 -14.85 -14.24
C GLU A 148 13.87 -15.88 -15.36
N LEU A 149 12.72 -15.85 -16.05
CA LEU A 149 12.47 -16.71 -17.20
C LEU A 149 13.50 -16.46 -18.31
N PHE A 150 13.77 -15.20 -18.65
CA PHE A 150 14.78 -14.86 -19.68
C PHE A 150 16.20 -15.25 -19.28
N LYS A 151 16.56 -15.19 -17.99
CA LYS A 151 17.84 -15.70 -17.49
C LYS A 151 17.95 -17.22 -17.59
N THR A 152 16.84 -17.93 -17.38
CA THR A 152 16.80 -19.40 -17.36
C THR A 152 16.76 -19.99 -18.77
N LEU A 153 16.09 -19.33 -19.70
CA LEU A 153 15.83 -19.84 -21.05
C LEU A 153 17.06 -20.35 -21.81
N PRO A 154 18.20 -19.64 -21.85
CA PRO A 154 19.41 -20.11 -22.53
C PRO A 154 19.96 -21.43 -22.00
N HIS A 155 19.60 -21.81 -20.77
CA HIS A 155 20.11 -23.00 -20.09
C HIS A 155 19.20 -24.24 -20.23
N LEU A 156 18.01 -24.08 -20.79
CA LEU A 156 17.02 -25.17 -20.91
C LEU A 156 17.27 -26.09 -22.11
N GLY A 157 18.16 -25.74 -23.03
CA GLY A 157 18.47 -26.55 -24.22
C GLY A 157 17.24 -26.79 -25.11
N LEU A 158 16.32 -25.82 -25.17
CA LEU A 158 15.09 -25.95 -25.95
C LEU A 158 15.39 -25.97 -27.45
N PRO A 159 14.69 -26.80 -28.25
CA PRO A 159 14.71 -26.71 -29.70
C PRO A 159 14.35 -25.31 -30.21
N ASP A 160 14.98 -24.85 -31.28
CA ASP A 160 14.81 -23.49 -31.83
C ASP A 160 13.35 -23.12 -32.11
N ASN A 161 12.54 -24.08 -32.58
CA ASN A 161 11.11 -23.86 -32.84
C ASN A 161 10.33 -23.58 -31.55
N LEU A 162 10.61 -24.30 -30.47
CA LEU A 162 9.96 -24.10 -29.18
C LEU A 162 10.42 -22.80 -28.51
N LEU A 163 11.71 -22.46 -28.65
CA LEU A 163 12.24 -21.18 -28.19
C LEU A 163 11.56 -20.01 -28.91
N LYS A 164 11.41 -20.10 -30.23
CA LYS A 164 10.70 -19.10 -31.03
C LYS A 164 9.24 -18.95 -30.61
N ASP A 165 8.52 -20.06 -30.46
CA ASP A 165 7.11 -20.06 -30.01
C ASP A 165 6.94 -19.41 -28.62
N LEU A 166 7.92 -19.59 -27.73
CA LEU A 166 7.90 -19.00 -26.39
C LEU A 166 8.23 -17.51 -26.42
N LEU A 167 9.26 -17.10 -27.19
CA LEU A 167 9.59 -15.68 -27.38
C LEU A 167 8.43 -14.91 -28.01
N ASP A 168 7.69 -15.52 -28.93
CA ASP A 168 6.50 -14.93 -29.54
C ASP A 168 5.35 -14.73 -28.54
N LYS A 169 5.31 -15.48 -27.43
CA LYS A 169 4.33 -15.31 -26.34
C LYS A 169 4.79 -14.34 -25.25
N LEU A 170 6.06 -13.98 -25.23
CA LEU A 170 6.63 -13.08 -24.24
C LEU A 170 6.75 -11.64 -24.79
N PRO A 171 6.70 -10.63 -23.93
CA PRO A 171 6.99 -9.24 -24.29
C PRO A 171 8.51 -9.02 -24.28
N VAL A 172 9.20 -9.50 -25.33
CA VAL A 172 10.68 -9.51 -25.41
C VAL A 172 11.27 -8.11 -25.51
N MET A 173 10.59 -7.17 -26.18
CA MET A 173 11.10 -5.82 -26.40
C MET A 173 11.07 -4.99 -25.11
N GLU A 174 10.14 -5.31 -24.22
CA GLU A 174 9.82 -4.58 -23.00
C GLU A 174 10.65 -5.06 -21.79
N ILE A 175 11.44 -6.14 -21.92
CA ILE A 175 12.26 -6.68 -20.80
C ILE A 175 13.15 -5.60 -20.18
N GLY A 176 13.77 -4.76 -21.03
CA GLY A 176 14.61 -3.65 -20.57
C GLY A 176 13.82 -2.63 -19.76
N ASP A 177 12.54 -2.42 -20.08
CA ASP A 177 11.64 -1.57 -19.30
C ASP A 177 11.30 -2.20 -17.96
N TYR A 178 11.17 -3.53 -17.90
CA TYR A 178 10.80 -4.23 -16.67
C TYR A 178 11.90 -4.17 -15.63
N GLN A 179 13.15 -4.34 -16.05
CA GLN A 179 14.30 -4.16 -15.19
C GLN A 179 14.40 -2.71 -14.71
N ARG A 180 14.22 -1.73 -15.61
CA ARG A 180 14.21 -0.32 -15.25
C ARG A 180 13.12 0.05 -14.23
N ILE A 181 11.91 -0.48 -14.38
CA ILE A 181 10.80 -0.19 -13.43
C ILE A 181 11.08 -0.86 -12.07
N LEU A 182 11.65 -2.06 -12.04
CA LEU A 182 12.07 -2.71 -10.80
C LEU A 182 13.14 -1.88 -10.07
N GLU A 183 14.19 -1.48 -10.78
CA GLU A 183 15.26 -0.62 -10.27
C GLU A 183 14.70 0.72 -9.78
N HIS A 184 13.77 1.31 -10.54
CA HIS A 184 13.09 2.55 -10.17
C HIS A 184 12.30 2.42 -8.85
N ASN A 185 11.52 1.36 -8.65
CA ASN A 185 10.82 1.13 -7.37
C ASN A 185 11.80 0.96 -6.20
N ILE A 186 12.94 0.30 -6.41
CA ILE A 186 14.01 0.19 -5.42
C ILE A 186 14.55 1.57 -5.07
N GLU A 187 14.88 2.39 -6.07
CA GLU A 187 15.41 3.75 -5.87
C GLU A 187 14.43 4.66 -5.13
N LEU A 188 13.14 4.64 -5.50
CA LEU A 188 12.11 5.44 -4.83
C LEU A 188 11.97 5.03 -3.37
N THR A 189 11.92 3.72 -3.10
CA THR A 189 11.80 3.20 -1.73
C THR A 189 13.04 3.52 -0.91
N ALA A 190 14.24 3.37 -1.47
CA ALA A 190 15.50 3.70 -0.82
C ALA A 190 15.56 5.19 -0.46
N LYS A 191 15.11 6.09 -1.35
CA LYS A 191 15.01 7.54 -1.08
C LYS A 191 14.08 7.84 0.10
N LEU A 192 12.91 7.20 0.17
CA LEU A 192 11.98 7.37 1.28
C LEU A 192 12.60 6.89 2.61
N LEU A 193 13.16 5.69 2.61
CA LEU A 193 13.85 5.11 3.78
C LEU A 193 14.99 6.01 4.26
N ASN A 194 15.81 6.52 3.34
CA ASN A 194 16.93 7.41 3.65
C ASN A 194 16.47 8.77 4.18
N ASN A 195 15.33 9.32 3.77
CA ASN A 195 14.89 10.61 4.30
C ASN A 195 14.46 10.56 5.78
N ARG A 196 14.10 9.38 6.28
CA ARG A 196 13.59 9.13 7.63
C ARG A 196 14.29 7.96 8.31
N MET A 197 13.73 6.75 8.17
CA MET A 197 14.11 5.54 8.90
C MET A 197 15.63 5.28 8.96
N PHE A 198 16.38 5.57 7.90
CA PHE A 198 17.82 5.30 7.78
C PHE A 198 18.62 6.52 7.26
N ARG A 199 18.37 7.70 7.82
CA ARG A 199 19.02 8.97 7.43
C ARG A 199 20.55 8.95 7.36
N ASP A 200 21.16 8.15 8.22
CA ASP A 200 22.62 8.07 8.34
C ASP A 200 23.21 6.79 7.69
N ASP A 201 22.39 5.99 7.00
CA ASP A 201 22.79 4.68 6.46
C ASP A 201 22.12 4.38 5.10
N GLN A 202 22.65 5.04 4.06
CA GLN A 202 22.13 4.94 2.70
C GLN A 202 22.24 3.52 2.13
N ASP A 203 23.33 2.82 2.44
CA ASP A 203 23.57 1.46 1.97
C ASP A 203 22.53 0.49 2.57
N LYS A 204 22.20 0.66 3.86
CA LYS A 204 21.13 -0.10 4.48
C LYS A 204 19.76 0.23 3.90
N ALA A 205 19.47 1.50 3.64
CA ALA A 205 18.22 1.91 2.98
C ALA A 205 18.06 1.23 1.61
N TYR A 206 19.10 1.27 0.79
CA TYR A 206 19.11 0.63 -0.54
C TYR A 206 19.04 -0.90 -0.45
N GLY A 207 19.78 -1.51 0.49
CA GLY A 207 19.77 -2.94 0.71
C GLY A 207 18.40 -3.47 1.16
N ILE A 208 17.70 -2.74 2.03
CA ILE A 208 16.32 -3.07 2.44
C ILE A 208 15.36 -2.95 1.26
N ALA A 209 15.42 -1.85 0.51
CA ALA A 209 14.58 -1.65 -0.68
C ALA A 209 14.77 -2.77 -1.71
N SER A 210 16.03 -3.18 -1.93
CA SER A 210 16.37 -4.30 -2.82
C SER A 210 15.81 -5.63 -2.32
N LYS A 211 15.86 -5.90 -1.00
CA LYS A 211 15.24 -7.10 -0.41
C LYS A 211 13.72 -7.11 -0.61
N LEU A 212 13.05 -5.98 -0.36
CA LEU A 212 11.60 -5.83 -0.59
C LEU A 212 11.18 -6.09 -2.04
N ALA A 213 12.07 -5.84 -3.01
CA ALA A 213 11.84 -6.08 -4.43
C ALA A 213 12.23 -7.50 -4.91
N SER A 214 12.81 -8.33 -4.03
CA SER A 214 13.42 -9.62 -4.40
C SER A 214 12.55 -10.85 -4.10
N TYR A 215 11.35 -10.66 -3.57
CA TYR A 215 10.44 -11.77 -3.26
C TYR A 215 9.94 -12.43 -4.54
N LYS A 216 9.89 -13.78 -4.53
CA LYS A 216 9.58 -14.59 -5.72
C LYS A 216 8.13 -14.51 -6.19
N HIS A 217 7.23 -14.06 -5.33
CA HIS A 217 5.80 -13.98 -5.59
C HIS A 217 5.30 -12.63 -5.11
N HIS A 218 4.64 -11.85 -5.99
CA HIS A 218 4.19 -10.50 -5.65
C HIS A 218 3.19 -10.45 -4.49
N GLY A 219 2.42 -11.52 -4.29
CA GLY A 219 1.52 -11.65 -3.12
C GLY A 219 2.18 -12.24 -1.88
N ALA A 220 3.52 -12.41 -1.84
CA ALA A 220 4.18 -12.97 -0.68
C ALA A 220 3.88 -12.14 0.59
N PRO A 221 3.52 -12.78 1.72
CA PRO A 221 3.39 -12.05 2.97
C PRO A 221 4.78 -11.71 3.49
N ILE A 222 4.99 -10.43 3.82
CA ILE A 222 6.15 -9.98 4.59
C ILE A 222 5.60 -9.68 5.99
N THR A 223 5.69 -10.66 6.87
CA THR A 223 5.20 -10.53 8.25
C THR A 223 6.09 -9.57 9.05
N LEU A 224 5.68 -9.22 10.26
CA LEU A 224 6.52 -8.42 11.15
C LEU A 224 7.91 -9.03 11.41
N TYR A 225 8.03 -10.36 11.35
CA TYR A 225 9.28 -11.07 11.62
C TYR A 225 10.20 -11.00 10.40
N ASP A 226 9.64 -11.19 9.21
CA ASP A 226 10.36 -11.02 7.95
C ASP A 226 10.84 -9.58 7.79
N ALA A 227 9.99 -8.60 8.13
CA ALA A 227 10.33 -7.18 8.08
C ALA A 227 11.49 -6.82 9.05
N LEU A 228 11.49 -7.39 10.26
CA LEU A 228 12.62 -7.28 11.19
C LEU A 228 13.89 -7.93 10.63
N GLU A 229 13.78 -9.11 10.02
CA GLU A 229 14.91 -9.85 9.45
C GLU A 229 15.58 -9.10 8.29
N ILE A 230 14.79 -8.48 7.41
CA ILE A 230 15.35 -7.70 6.30
C ILE A 230 16.01 -6.40 6.78
N GLY A 231 15.62 -5.91 7.96
CA GLY A 231 16.27 -4.80 8.68
C GLY A 231 15.42 -3.54 8.85
N LEU A 232 14.11 -3.58 8.53
CA LEU A 232 13.20 -2.45 8.75
C LEU A 232 13.05 -2.14 10.25
N LYS A 233 12.81 -0.86 10.58
CA LYS A 233 12.48 -0.45 11.95
C LYS A 233 11.01 -0.76 12.24
N ILE A 234 10.77 -1.95 12.77
CA ILE A 234 9.43 -2.41 13.15
C ILE A 234 9.20 -2.26 14.65
N VAL A 235 8.03 -1.73 15.02
CA VAL A 235 7.55 -1.67 16.39
C VAL A 235 6.39 -2.65 16.58
N LYS A 236 6.49 -3.48 17.61
CA LYS A 236 5.36 -4.30 18.07
C LYS A 236 4.45 -3.45 18.95
N PRO A 237 3.15 -3.31 18.65
CA PRO A 237 2.24 -2.54 19.48
C PRO A 237 2.08 -3.17 20.87
N SER A 238 1.74 -2.36 21.87
CA SER A 238 1.27 -2.87 23.16
C SER A 238 -0.04 -3.64 22.97
N SER A 239 -0.43 -4.47 23.94
CA SER A 239 -1.67 -5.27 23.84
C SER A 239 -2.90 -4.40 23.59
N ASP A 240 -2.99 -3.21 24.22
CA ASP A 240 -4.16 -2.34 24.08
C ASP A 240 -4.16 -1.59 22.75
N LEU A 241 -2.98 -1.14 22.28
CA LEU A 241 -2.86 -0.56 20.94
C LEU A 241 -3.20 -1.59 19.85
N GLU A 242 -2.71 -2.83 19.99
CA GLU A 242 -2.99 -3.90 19.04
C GLU A 242 -4.49 -4.22 18.97
N LYS A 243 -5.19 -4.29 20.11
CA LYS A 243 -6.64 -4.49 20.14
C LYS A 243 -7.39 -3.40 19.40
N LEU A 244 -6.98 -2.13 19.54
CA LEU A 244 -7.62 -1.01 18.84
C LEU A 244 -7.37 -1.06 17.33
N LEU A 245 -6.13 -1.35 16.91
CA LEU A 245 -5.79 -1.50 15.49
C LEU A 245 -6.57 -2.66 14.85
N ILE A 246 -6.65 -3.81 15.52
CA ILE A 246 -7.45 -4.94 15.05
C ILE A 246 -8.94 -4.58 15.03
N LYS A 247 -9.46 -3.91 16.06
CA LYS A 247 -10.86 -3.47 16.10
C LYS A 247 -11.20 -2.55 14.93
N LEU A 248 -10.33 -1.59 14.61
CA LEU A 248 -10.53 -0.70 13.46
C LEU A 248 -10.54 -1.47 12.14
N HIS A 249 -9.67 -2.47 12.01
CA HIS A 249 -9.66 -3.33 10.83
C HIS A 249 -10.91 -4.22 10.73
N SER A 250 -11.36 -4.84 11.82
CA SER A 250 -12.61 -5.61 11.82
C SER A 250 -13.82 -4.74 11.48
N LEU A 251 -13.86 -3.51 12.02
CA LEU A 251 -14.88 -2.53 11.65
C LEU A 251 -14.83 -2.20 10.15
N TRP A 252 -13.65 -2.08 9.55
CA TRP A 252 -13.46 -1.87 8.11
C TRP A 252 -13.92 -3.06 7.26
N GLU A 253 -13.60 -4.28 7.68
CA GLU A 253 -14.04 -5.51 7.01
C GLU A 253 -15.56 -5.67 7.06
N GLU A 254 -16.16 -5.53 8.24
CA GLU A 254 -17.59 -5.78 8.49
C GLU A 254 -18.51 -4.71 7.90
N THR A 255 -17.99 -3.54 7.51
CA THR A 255 -18.78 -2.47 6.90
C THR A 255 -18.37 -2.22 5.46
N ILE A 256 -17.16 -1.70 5.22
CA ILE A 256 -16.81 -1.15 3.91
C ILE A 256 -16.40 -2.23 2.94
N LEU A 257 -15.53 -3.18 3.34
CA LEU A 257 -15.15 -4.28 2.44
C LEU A 257 -16.33 -5.21 2.19
N TRP A 258 -17.10 -5.56 3.23
CA TRP A 258 -18.34 -6.32 3.08
C TRP A 258 -19.30 -5.64 2.09
N TYR A 259 -19.43 -4.31 2.16
CA TYR A 259 -20.25 -3.55 1.21
C TYR A 259 -19.69 -3.64 -0.22
N GLU A 260 -18.39 -3.45 -0.42
CA GLU A 260 -17.72 -3.56 -1.73
C GLU A 260 -17.88 -4.95 -2.37
N GLU A 261 -17.89 -6.01 -1.56
CA GLU A 261 -18.07 -7.40 -1.99
C GLU A 261 -19.53 -7.78 -2.24
N SER A 262 -20.45 -7.25 -1.44
CA SER A 262 -21.87 -7.64 -1.49
C SER A 262 -22.67 -6.95 -2.59
N THR A 263 -22.15 -5.85 -3.14
CA THR A 263 -22.88 -5.00 -4.09
C THR A 263 -22.41 -5.15 -5.54
N ILE A 264 -21.58 -6.16 -5.89
CA ILE A 264 -20.90 -6.26 -7.19
C ILE A 264 -21.86 -6.43 -8.38
N THR A 265 -22.34 -5.32 -8.94
CA THR A 265 -22.97 -5.25 -10.27
C THR A 265 -22.78 -3.87 -10.92
N GLY A 266 -22.07 -3.78 -12.05
CA GLY A 266 -22.17 -2.59 -12.93
C GLY A 266 -21.01 -1.59 -12.91
N ILE A 267 -21.29 -0.36 -13.35
CA ILE A 267 -20.30 0.71 -13.54
C ILE A 267 -19.84 1.22 -12.17
N GLU A 268 -18.53 1.40 -12.02
CA GLU A 268 -17.88 1.74 -10.75
C GLU A 268 -17.63 3.25 -10.65
N GLU A 269 -18.14 3.90 -9.59
CA GLU A 269 -17.76 5.27 -9.25
C GLU A 269 -16.83 5.26 -8.02
N SER A 270 -15.72 6.00 -8.13
CA SER A 270 -14.76 6.18 -7.04
C SER A 270 -15.34 7.10 -5.97
N VAL A 271 -15.41 6.62 -4.73
CA VAL A 271 -15.93 7.39 -3.59
C VAL A 271 -14.89 7.57 -2.51
N ASN A 272 -14.79 8.80 -2.02
CA ASN A 272 -13.84 9.20 -0.98
C ASN A 272 -14.66 9.71 0.20
N ILE A 273 -14.54 9.06 1.36
CA ILE A 273 -15.32 9.38 2.55
C ILE A 273 -14.39 9.89 3.64
N MET A 274 -14.75 11.05 4.18
CA MET A 274 -13.98 11.75 5.22
C MET A 274 -14.28 11.17 6.60
N ILE A 275 -13.23 10.92 7.38
CA ILE A 275 -13.32 10.54 8.79
C ILE A 275 -12.99 11.79 9.62
N GLY A 276 -13.89 12.77 9.59
CA GLY A 276 -13.64 14.10 10.14
C GLY A 276 -12.37 14.74 9.57
N ASP A 277 -11.50 15.26 10.45
CA ASP A 277 -10.15 15.75 10.16
C ASP A 277 -9.03 14.70 10.45
N ARG A 278 -9.44 13.48 10.80
CA ARG A 278 -8.58 12.38 11.25
C ARG A 278 -8.39 11.29 10.21
N GLY A 279 -8.88 11.45 8.99
CA GLY A 279 -8.66 10.43 7.97
C GLY A 279 -9.57 10.53 6.77
N VAL A 280 -9.30 9.61 5.85
CA VAL A 280 -10.13 9.36 4.69
C VAL A 280 -10.12 7.86 4.42
N PHE A 281 -11.24 7.33 3.97
CA PHE A 281 -11.24 6.05 3.30
C PHE A 281 -11.71 6.17 1.87
N LEU A 282 -11.06 5.42 0.99
CA LEU A 282 -11.31 5.41 -0.44
C LEU A 282 -11.93 4.06 -0.79
N THR A 283 -13.10 4.09 -1.39
CA THR A 283 -13.88 2.91 -1.79
C THR A 283 -14.46 3.13 -3.18
N ARG A 284 -15.20 2.16 -3.70
CA ARG A 284 -16.07 2.34 -4.86
C ARG A 284 -17.54 2.29 -4.42
N THR A 285 -18.39 3.11 -5.02
CA THR A 285 -19.82 2.87 -5.01
C THR A 285 -20.18 2.07 -6.25
N ILE A 286 -21.01 1.06 -6.05
CA ILE A 286 -21.51 0.22 -7.12
C ILE A 286 -22.94 0.69 -7.43
N HIS A 287 -23.18 1.08 -8.68
CA HIS A 287 -24.50 1.53 -9.12
C HIS A 287 -25.41 0.33 -9.39
N ASP A 288 -26.61 0.34 -8.80
CA ASP A 288 -27.75 -0.44 -9.30
C ASP A 288 -28.35 0.17 -10.58
#